data_AF-A0A1L3LIL5-F1
#
_entry.id   AF-A0A1L3LIL5-F1
#
_cell.length_a   1.000
_cell.length_b   1.000
_cell.length_c   1.000
_cell.angle_alpha   90.00
_cell.angle_beta   90.00
_cell.angle_gamma   90.00
#
_symmetry.space_group_name_H-M   'P 1'
#
loop_
_entity.id
_entity.type
_entity.pdbx_description
1 polymer ?
#
loop_
_entity_poly.entity_id
_entity_poly.type
_entity_poly.pdbx_seq_one_letter_code
_entity_poly.pdbx_strand_id
1 'polypeptide(L)'
;MSFNTQRHQFAGHSGATLAARLDLPNGKLRAYALFAHCFTCSKDLAAARRIAAELAREGIAVLRFDFTGLGSSEGEFASTNFSSNVADLVSAADYLRQRYQAPSLLIGHSLGGAAVLAVANEIPEVCAVATIGAPADVGHVLKNFGTSLEEIEKSGAADVELAGRTFLVRKQFVEDAREQRIKDAVANLRRPLLILHAPLDETVGIENATEIFHAARHPKSFVSLDKADHLLTDPEDAAFVGRIISGWLTRYVSADLPQGEEPIEHVRVTETGEGKFQNAVQAGGHRLFADEPKRVGGLDSGPSPYDFLSIALGACTSMTLRLYADHKKLSLGRIGVDVSHAKIHAEDCEECTETELGSGRIDQFERVISIDGGISEALRSKIEEIAGKCPVHRTLESIAKIKTVMK
;
A
#
# COMPACT_ATOMS: atom_id res chain seq x y z
N MET A 1 -4.22 2.61 9.15
CA MET A 1 -3.39 1.79 8.24
C MET A 1 -2.00 2.39 8.25
N SER A 2 -1.13 1.83 9.04
CA SER A 2 0.26 2.20 9.24
C SER A 2 0.97 0.87 9.33
N PHE A 3 1.96 0.79 8.48
CA PHE A 3 2.68 -0.43 8.26
C PHE A 3 3.56 -0.59 9.48
N ASN A 4 4.26 -1.72 9.65
CA ASN A 4 5.32 -1.75 10.65
C ASN A 4 6.36 -0.70 10.22
N THR A 5 6.21 0.51 10.74
CA THR A 5 6.87 1.72 10.27
C THR A 5 8.02 1.99 11.21
N GLN A 6 9.20 1.56 10.81
CA GLN A 6 10.38 1.68 11.63
C GLN A 6 11.04 3.05 11.43
N ARG A 7 11.46 3.67 12.52
CA ARG A 7 12.31 4.88 12.47
C ARG A 7 13.73 4.46 12.15
N HIS A 8 14.33 5.13 11.19
CA HIS A 8 15.72 4.93 10.79
C HIS A 8 16.43 6.26 10.67
N GLN A 9 17.75 6.21 10.74
CA GLN A 9 18.64 7.33 10.52
C GLN A 9 19.86 6.85 9.73
N PHE A 10 20.36 7.68 8.83
CA PHE A 10 21.57 7.42 8.06
C PHE A 10 22.29 8.71 7.69
N ALA A 11 23.57 8.64 7.37
CA ALA A 11 24.33 9.81 6.95
C ALA A 11 23.96 10.20 5.51
N GLY A 12 23.61 11.47 5.29
CA GLY A 12 23.40 12.07 3.97
C GLY A 12 24.72 12.47 3.30
N HIS A 13 24.61 13.15 2.15
CA HIS A 13 25.75 13.48 1.30
C HIS A 13 26.84 14.33 2.02
N SER A 14 26.43 15.16 2.97
CA SER A 14 27.27 16.08 3.74
C SER A 14 27.78 15.49 5.06
N GLY A 15 27.38 14.25 5.38
CA GLY A 15 27.57 13.65 6.70
C GLY A 15 26.49 14.03 7.73
N ALA A 16 25.54 14.92 7.38
CA ALA A 16 24.39 15.23 8.21
C ALA A 16 23.49 13.99 8.41
N THR A 17 22.88 13.84 9.58
CA THR A 17 21.97 12.73 9.84
C THR A 17 20.62 12.96 9.17
N LEU A 18 20.23 12.06 8.27
CA LEU A 18 18.93 12.04 7.63
C LEU A 18 17.95 11.15 8.37
N ALA A 19 16.75 11.66 8.62
CA ALA A 19 15.68 10.93 9.28
C ALA A 19 14.79 10.20 8.27
N ALA A 20 14.53 8.92 8.52
CA ALA A 20 13.79 8.07 7.63
C ALA A 20 12.74 7.21 8.33
N ARG A 21 11.77 6.75 7.53
CA ARG A 21 10.72 5.80 7.88
C ARG A 21 10.75 4.66 6.88
N LEU A 22 10.90 3.44 7.38
CA LEU A 22 10.78 2.24 6.58
C LEU A 22 9.43 1.61 6.88
N ASP A 23 8.50 1.71 5.93
CA ASP A 23 7.22 1.02 5.96
C ASP A 23 7.42 -0.42 5.49
N LEU A 24 7.34 -1.38 6.40
CA LEU A 24 7.50 -2.80 6.07
C LEU A 24 6.14 -3.44 5.73
N PRO A 25 6.08 -4.29 4.70
CA PRO A 25 4.89 -5.08 4.41
C PRO A 25 4.69 -6.14 5.49
N ASN A 26 3.43 -6.54 5.68
CA ASN A 26 3.13 -7.76 6.41
C ASN A 26 3.30 -8.96 5.46
N GLY A 27 4.07 -9.97 5.87
CA GLY A 27 4.38 -11.14 5.05
C GLY A 27 5.72 -11.05 4.30
N LYS A 28 5.94 -11.90 3.30
CA LYS A 28 7.16 -11.92 2.49
C LYS A 28 7.30 -10.63 1.70
N LEU A 29 8.46 -10.07 1.93
CA LEU A 29 9.02 -8.94 1.22
C LEU A 29 9.42 -9.35 -0.20
N ARG A 30 8.92 -8.60 -1.19
CA ARG A 30 9.16 -8.83 -2.62
C ARG A 30 10.18 -7.86 -3.20
N ALA A 31 10.16 -6.62 -2.72
CA ALA A 31 11.05 -5.56 -3.18
C ALA A 31 11.14 -4.45 -2.14
N TYR A 32 12.18 -3.63 -2.27
CA TYR A 32 12.28 -2.34 -1.60
C TYR A 32 12.04 -1.22 -2.62
N ALA A 33 11.31 -0.19 -2.20
CA ALA A 33 11.13 1.05 -2.92
C ALA A 33 11.76 2.19 -2.11
N LEU A 34 12.41 3.11 -2.80
CA LEU A 34 12.84 4.39 -2.24
C LEU A 34 11.88 5.47 -2.72
N PHE A 35 11.26 6.17 -1.78
CA PHE A 35 10.27 7.21 -2.08
C PHE A 35 10.79 8.59 -1.68
N ALA A 36 11.23 9.33 -2.70
CA ALA A 36 11.55 10.76 -2.65
C ALA A 36 10.26 11.58 -2.68
N HIS A 37 9.75 11.99 -1.52
CA HIS A 37 8.62 12.92 -1.49
C HIS A 37 9.04 14.34 -1.93
N CYS A 38 8.07 15.24 -2.09
CA CYS A 38 8.35 16.64 -2.43
C CYS A 38 9.36 17.28 -1.46
N PHE A 39 10.33 18.04 -2.00
CA PHE A 39 11.40 18.73 -1.27
C PHE A 39 10.92 19.81 -0.29
N THR A 40 9.63 20.09 -0.22
CA THR A 40 9.06 21.03 0.78
C THR A 40 8.12 20.35 1.76
N CYS A 41 7.81 19.08 1.50
CA CYS A 41 7.00 18.25 2.37
C CYS A 41 7.88 17.54 3.41
N SER A 42 7.22 17.01 4.44
CA SER A 42 7.82 16.05 5.37
C SER A 42 7.53 14.64 4.88
N LYS A 43 8.39 13.67 5.22
CA LYS A 43 8.13 12.23 5.07
C LYS A 43 6.76 11.85 5.62
N ASP A 44 6.26 12.58 6.62
CA ASP A 44 4.99 12.32 7.29
C ASP A 44 3.75 12.79 6.49
N LEU A 45 3.94 13.34 5.27
CA LEU A 45 2.87 13.72 4.34
C LEU A 45 1.85 12.59 4.22
N ALA A 46 0.56 12.91 4.40
CA ALA A 46 -0.51 11.94 4.41
C ALA A 46 -0.57 11.14 3.09
N ALA A 47 -0.38 11.81 1.95
CA ALA A 47 -0.30 11.17 0.64
C ALA A 47 0.85 10.14 0.56
N ALA A 48 2.07 10.53 0.97
CA ALA A 48 3.23 9.64 0.94
C ALA A 48 3.03 8.39 1.80
N ARG A 49 2.44 8.53 3.00
CA ARG A 49 2.08 7.40 3.87
C ARG A 49 1.03 6.49 3.25
N ARG A 50 0.01 7.04 2.58
CA ARG A 50 -1.05 6.28 1.89
C ARG A 50 -0.52 5.53 0.67
N ILE A 51 0.38 6.13 -0.09
CA ILE A 51 1.01 5.44 -1.23
C ILE A 51 1.90 4.30 -0.73
N ALA A 52 2.75 4.57 0.27
CA ALA A 52 3.58 3.55 0.91
C ALA A 52 2.72 2.40 1.47
N ALA A 53 1.54 2.73 2.00
CA ALA A 53 0.59 1.75 2.48
C ALA A 53 0.12 0.77 1.39
N GLU A 54 -0.33 1.28 0.26
CA GLU A 54 -0.82 0.44 -0.84
C GLU A 54 0.29 -0.44 -1.43
N LEU A 55 1.52 0.07 -1.52
CA LEU A 55 2.70 -0.70 -1.92
C LEU A 55 3.01 -1.84 -0.95
N ALA A 56 2.95 -1.54 0.35
CA ALA A 56 3.24 -2.53 1.38
C ALA A 56 2.17 -3.63 1.49
N ARG A 57 0.91 -3.38 1.08
CA ARG A 57 -0.09 -4.45 0.91
C ARG A 57 0.35 -5.50 -0.11
N GLU A 58 1.09 -5.09 -1.13
CA GLU A 58 1.59 -5.93 -2.22
C GLU A 58 3.00 -6.49 -1.95
N GLY A 59 3.47 -6.39 -0.70
CA GLY A 59 4.77 -6.95 -0.30
C GLY A 59 5.97 -6.06 -0.59
N ILE A 60 5.79 -4.77 -0.84
CA ILE A 60 6.88 -3.84 -1.16
C ILE A 60 7.19 -3.00 0.09
N ALA A 61 8.41 -3.10 0.62
CA ALA A 61 8.84 -2.19 1.68
C ALA A 61 9.19 -0.82 1.09
N VAL A 62 8.82 0.25 1.77
CA VAL A 62 9.03 1.62 1.27
C VAL A 62 9.86 2.41 2.26
N LEU A 63 11.04 2.87 1.84
CA LEU A 63 11.83 3.83 2.60
C LEU A 63 11.46 5.24 2.16
N ARG A 64 10.92 6.03 3.09
CA ARG A 64 10.71 7.48 2.96
C ARG A 64 11.72 8.19 3.85
N PHE A 65 12.30 9.29 3.41
CA PHE A 65 13.25 10.06 4.21
C PHE A 65 13.11 11.55 3.96
N ASP A 66 13.42 12.36 4.97
CA ASP A 66 13.52 13.81 4.84
C ASP A 66 14.91 14.16 4.27
N PHE A 67 15.00 14.97 3.22
CA PHE A 67 16.28 15.46 2.68
C PHE A 67 17.03 16.34 3.69
N THR A 68 18.32 16.58 3.47
CA THR A 68 19.14 17.47 4.31
C THR A 68 18.44 18.81 4.56
N GLY A 69 18.34 19.20 5.83
CA GLY A 69 17.72 20.46 6.25
C GLY A 69 16.20 20.51 6.19
N LEU A 70 15.53 19.38 5.94
CA LEU A 70 14.07 19.27 5.96
C LEU A 70 13.57 18.37 7.08
N GLY A 71 12.35 18.64 7.55
CA GLY A 71 11.62 17.76 8.45
C GLY A 71 12.39 17.46 9.73
N SER A 72 12.79 16.20 9.92
CA SER A 72 13.56 15.74 11.08
C SER A 72 15.04 15.46 10.76
N SER A 73 15.51 15.78 9.56
CA SER A 73 16.91 15.65 9.14
C SER A 73 17.74 16.84 9.58
N GLU A 74 19.01 16.59 9.89
CA GLU A 74 19.99 17.62 10.26
C GLU A 74 20.41 18.46 9.04
N GLY A 75 21.11 19.56 9.29
CA GLY A 75 21.58 20.51 8.28
C GLY A 75 20.65 21.71 8.09
N GLU A 76 21.00 22.57 7.14
CA GLU A 76 20.19 23.74 6.76
C GLU A 76 19.79 23.63 5.30
N PHE A 77 18.48 23.67 4.99
CA PHE A 77 18.04 23.57 3.59
C PHE A 77 18.67 24.64 2.70
N ALA A 78 18.86 25.85 3.25
CA ALA A 78 19.49 26.95 2.54
C ALA A 78 20.93 26.64 2.07
N SER A 79 21.66 25.72 2.71
CA SER A 79 23.01 25.32 2.29
C SER A 79 23.03 24.18 1.27
N THR A 80 21.87 23.62 0.93
CA THR A 80 21.71 22.55 -0.07
C THR A 80 21.48 23.10 -1.47
N ASN A 81 21.63 22.23 -2.47
CA ASN A 81 21.24 22.41 -3.86
C ASN A 81 20.58 21.13 -4.42
N PHE A 82 20.09 21.17 -5.66
CA PHE A 82 19.39 20.03 -6.25
C PHE A 82 20.31 18.80 -6.36
N SER A 83 21.54 18.98 -6.81
CA SER A 83 22.56 17.92 -6.90
C SER A 83 22.86 17.27 -5.55
N SER A 84 22.87 18.05 -4.47
CA SER A 84 23.06 17.51 -3.11
C SER A 84 21.85 16.70 -2.64
N ASN A 85 20.64 17.08 -3.04
CA ASN A 85 19.44 16.29 -2.75
C ASN A 85 19.43 14.99 -3.57
N VAL A 86 19.92 15.02 -4.82
CA VAL A 86 20.18 13.81 -5.61
C VAL A 86 21.21 12.92 -4.91
N ALA A 87 22.28 13.48 -4.35
CA ALA A 87 23.27 12.73 -3.60
C ALA A 87 22.68 12.10 -2.31
N ASP A 88 21.75 12.77 -1.63
CA ASP A 88 21.01 12.18 -0.50
C ASP A 88 20.19 10.96 -0.91
N LEU A 89 19.64 10.92 -2.13
CA LEU A 89 18.96 9.72 -2.67
C LEU A 89 19.92 8.56 -2.85
N VAL A 90 21.14 8.82 -3.33
CA VAL A 90 22.18 7.81 -3.41
C VAL A 90 22.51 7.28 -2.01
N SER A 91 22.69 8.16 -1.02
CA SER A 91 22.91 7.74 0.38
C SER A 91 21.75 6.90 0.94
N ALA A 92 20.51 7.24 0.61
CA ALA A 92 19.35 6.45 1.02
C ALA A 92 19.29 5.07 0.35
N ALA A 93 19.66 4.98 -0.92
CA ALA A 93 19.78 3.72 -1.65
C ALA A 93 20.92 2.86 -1.11
N ASP A 94 22.06 3.46 -0.79
CA ASP A 94 23.22 2.81 -0.16
C ASP A 94 22.85 2.26 1.21
N TYR A 95 22.11 3.03 2.01
CA TYR A 95 21.60 2.59 3.30
C TYR A 95 20.74 1.33 3.17
N LEU A 96 19.78 1.32 2.24
CA LEU A 96 18.97 0.12 1.94
C LEU A 96 19.84 -1.04 1.48
N ARG A 97 20.80 -0.80 0.57
CA ARG A 97 21.71 -1.83 0.05
C ARG A 97 22.55 -2.49 1.15
N GLN A 98 23.04 -1.71 2.10
CA GLN A 98 23.91 -2.20 3.18
C GLN A 98 23.14 -2.90 4.30
N ARG A 99 21.96 -2.38 4.66
CA ARG A 99 21.21 -2.87 5.83
C ARG A 99 20.14 -3.90 5.48
N TYR A 100 19.66 -3.87 4.25
CA TYR A 100 18.52 -4.63 3.76
C TYR A 100 18.80 -5.18 2.35
N GLN A 101 18.10 -4.68 1.34
CA GLN A 101 18.32 -4.96 -0.07
C GLN A 101 18.20 -3.63 -0.83
N ALA A 102 19.00 -3.47 -1.88
CA ALA A 102 18.95 -2.28 -2.73
C ALA A 102 17.53 -2.05 -3.30
N PRO A 103 17.11 -0.80 -3.50
CA PRO A 103 15.78 -0.50 -4.00
C PRO A 103 15.62 -0.96 -5.45
N SER A 104 14.53 -1.69 -5.72
CA SER A 104 14.14 -2.09 -7.07
C SER A 104 13.18 -1.09 -7.74
N LEU A 105 12.60 -0.18 -6.94
CA LEU A 105 11.68 0.86 -7.40
C LEU A 105 12.12 2.21 -6.83
N LEU A 106 12.17 3.23 -7.68
CA LEU A 106 12.20 4.63 -7.24
C LEU A 106 10.83 5.27 -7.45
N ILE A 107 10.36 5.98 -6.45
CA ILE A 107 9.14 6.77 -6.51
C ILE A 107 9.51 8.21 -6.18
N GLY A 108 9.09 9.16 -7.01
CA GLY A 108 9.34 10.57 -6.77
C GLY A 108 8.09 11.41 -6.93
N HIS A 109 7.84 12.31 -6.00
CA HIS A 109 6.72 13.27 -6.06
C HIS A 109 7.24 14.70 -6.20
N SER A 110 6.64 15.48 -7.10
CA SER A 110 7.04 16.86 -7.39
C SER A 110 8.54 16.94 -7.75
N LEU A 111 9.32 17.81 -7.10
CA LEU A 111 10.78 17.88 -7.24
C LEU A 111 11.50 16.55 -6.94
N GLY A 112 10.97 15.74 -6.02
CA GLY A 112 11.47 14.39 -5.78
C GLY A 112 11.32 13.50 -7.01
N GLY A 113 10.32 13.75 -7.86
CA GLY A 113 10.13 13.15 -9.17
C GLY A 113 11.28 13.44 -10.14
N ALA A 114 11.68 14.71 -10.26
CA ALA A 114 12.86 15.07 -11.04
C ALA A 114 14.14 14.46 -10.47
N ALA A 115 14.29 14.43 -9.15
CA ALA A 115 15.46 13.87 -8.48
C ALA A 115 15.59 12.35 -8.72
N VAL A 116 14.50 11.57 -8.64
CA VAL A 116 14.56 10.13 -8.95
C VAL A 116 14.85 9.87 -10.43
N LEU A 117 14.37 10.73 -11.34
CA LEU A 117 14.69 10.62 -12.77
C LEU A 117 16.17 10.90 -13.03
N ALA A 118 16.77 11.86 -12.32
CA ALA A 118 18.19 12.18 -12.43
C ALA A 118 19.08 11.05 -11.89
N VAL A 119 18.74 10.49 -10.71
CA VAL A 119 19.60 9.53 -9.99
C VAL A 119 19.47 8.09 -10.47
N ALA A 120 18.40 7.73 -11.20
CA ALA A 120 18.06 6.33 -11.46
C ALA A 120 19.19 5.50 -12.11
N ASN A 121 20.01 6.12 -12.97
CA ASN A 121 21.14 5.44 -13.62
C ASN A 121 22.34 5.19 -12.69
N GLU A 122 22.42 5.90 -11.56
CA GLU A 122 23.45 5.72 -10.53
C GLU A 122 23.11 4.59 -9.55
N ILE A 123 21.86 4.10 -9.57
CA ILE A 123 21.39 3.01 -8.72
C ILE A 123 21.06 1.80 -9.62
N PRO A 124 22.04 0.95 -9.96
CA PRO A 124 21.91 -0.06 -11.01
C PRO A 124 20.84 -1.13 -10.71
N GLU A 125 20.52 -1.36 -9.43
CA GLU A 125 19.52 -2.32 -8.97
C GLU A 125 18.07 -1.88 -9.20
N VAL A 126 17.85 -0.60 -9.52
CA VAL A 126 16.52 -0.07 -9.84
C VAL A 126 16.02 -0.74 -11.11
N CYS A 127 14.86 -1.39 -11.02
CA CYS A 127 14.20 -2.05 -12.13
C CYS A 127 13.08 -1.21 -12.73
N ALA A 128 12.54 -0.23 -11.99
CA ALA A 128 11.42 0.60 -12.42
C ALA A 128 11.42 1.96 -11.72
N VAL A 129 10.85 2.98 -12.37
CA VAL A 129 10.71 4.33 -11.82
C VAL A 129 9.26 4.80 -11.97
N ALA A 130 8.72 5.41 -10.92
CA ALA A 130 7.41 6.06 -10.92
C ALA A 130 7.52 7.52 -10.48
N THR A 131 6.88 8.43 -11.20
CA THR A 131 6.86 9.86 -10.88
C THR A 131 5.44 10.36 -10.72
N ILE A 132 5.21 11.23 -9.75
CA ILE A 132 3.91 11.83 -9.44
C ILE A 132 4.06 13.35 -9.51
N GLY A 133 3.36 14.03 -10.41
CA GLY A 133 3.41 15.50 -10.49
C GLY A 133 4.80 16.06 -10.77
N ALA A 134 5.66 15.34 -11.50
CA ALA A 134 7.07 15.65 -11.62
C ALA A 134 7.35 16.71 -12.70
N PRO A 135 8.28 17.66 -12.46
CA PRO A 135 8.68 18.60 -13.48
C PRO A 135 9.68 18.00 -14.47
N ALA A 136 9.54 18.36 -15.75
CA ALA A 136 10.48 17.99 -16.82
C ALA A 136 11.72 18.89 -16.86
N ASP A 137 11.60 20.08 -16.27
CA ASP A 137 12.64 21.08 -16.13
C ASP A 137 12.48 21.74 -14.76
N VAL A 138 13.45 21.49 -13.88
CA VAL A 138 13.43 22.01 -12.51
C VAL A 138 13.49 23.53 -12.55
N GLY A 139 14.39 24.10 -13.37
CA GLY A 139 14.58 25.54 -13.51
C GLY A 139 13.33 26.26 -14.02
N HIS A 140 12.53 25.63 -14.87
CA HIS A 140 11.25 26.17 -15.32
C HIS A 140 10.22 26.26 -14.20
N VAL A 141 10.14 25.25 -13.33
CA VAL A 141 9.21 25.28 -12.18
C VAL A 141 9.62 26.31 -11.13
N LEU A 142 10.92 26.61 -11.01
CA LEU A 142 11.35 27.74 -10.16
C LEU A 142 10.81 29.08 -10.65
N LYS A 143 10.41 29.23 -11.93
CA LYS A 143 9.76 30.47 -12.41
C LYS A 143 8.38 30.70 -11.78
N ASN A 144 7.72 29.63 -11.32
CA ASN A 144 6.48 29.74 -10.55
C ASN A 144 6.74 30.38 -9.16
N PHE A 145 8.00 30.57 -8.75
CA PHE A 145 8.35 31.34 -7.55
C PHE A 145 8.22 32.86 -7.74
N GLY A 146 7.86 33.30 -8.95
CA GLY A 146 7.47 34.68 -9.24
C GLY A 146 8.53 35.70 -8.84
N THR A 147 8.12 36.69 -8.05
CA THR A 147 8.97 37.81 -7.59
C THR A 147 10.18 37.38 -6.78
N SER A 148 10.11 36.25 -6.08
CA SER A 148 11.24 35.73 -5.28
C SER A 148 12.41 35.29 -6.16
N LEU A 149 12.19 34.90 -7.42
CA LEU A 149 13.28 34.49 -8.31
C LEU A 149 14.16 35.68 -8.74
N GLU A 150 13.53 36.81 -9.08
CA GLU A 150 14.28 38.04 -9.37
C GLU A 150 15.06 38.53 -8.15
N GLU A 151 14.47 38.39 -6.96
CA GLU A 151 15.15 38.71 -5.71
C GLU A 151 16.35 37.78 -5.50
N ILE A 152 16.19 36.45 -5.62
CA ILE A 152 17.30 35.49 -5.54
C ILE A 152 18.43 35.84 -6.51
N GLU A 153 18.11 36.23 -7.75
CA GLU A 153 19.12 36.60 -8.74
C GLU A 153 19.88 37.88 -8.39
N LYS A 154 19.21 38.86 -7.76
CA LYS A 154 19.75 40.17 -7.37
C LYS A 154 20.46 40.17 -6.00
N SER A 155 19.84 39.60 -4.96
CA SER A 155 20.32 39.60 -3.56
C SER A 155 21.08 38.33 -3.18
N GLY A 156 21.00 37.28 -3.99
CA GLY A 156 21.65 35.99 -3.76
C GLY A 156 20.81 34.97 -2.98
N ALA A 157 19.69 35.39 -2.36
CA ALA A 157 18.74 34.51 -1.69
C ALA A 157 17.40 35.21 -1.45
N ALA A 158 16.30 34.45 -1.41
CA ALA A 158 14.99 34.96 -0.99
C ALA A 158 14.17 33.86 -0.33
N ASP A 159 13.17 34.29 0.43
CA ASP A 159 12.14 33.40 0.96
C ASP A 159 11.16 33.02 -0.15
N VAL A 160 10.95 31.72 -0.33
CA VAL A 160 10.05 31.13 -1.33
C VAL A 160 8.99 30.32 -0.63
N GLU A 161 7.72 30.57 -0.95
CA GLU A 161 6.60 29.76 -0.48
C GLU A 161 6.32 28.60 -1.45
N LEU A 162 6.33 27.39 -0.90
CA LEU A 162 6.15 26.14 -1.64
C LEU A 162 5.27 25.20 -0.83
N ALA A 163 4.13 24.79 -1.39
CA ALA A 163 3.19 23.88 -0.74
C ALA A 163 2.79 24.34 0.69
N GLY A 164 2.61 25.65 0.87
CA GLY A 164 2.19 26.27 2.14
C GLY A 164 3.30 26.44 3.19
N ARG A 165 4.58 26.31 2.82
CA ARG A 165 5.73 26.54 3.71
C ARG A 165 6.76 27.45 3.05
N THR A 166 7.35 28.34 3.85
CA THR A 166 8.38 29.29 3.41
C THR A 166 9.78 28.74 3.67
N PHE A 167 10.65 28.82 2.66
CA PHE A 167 12.05 28.39 2.74
C PHE A 167 12.98 29.45 2.15
N LEU A 168 14.13 29.64 2.80
CA LEU A 168 15.20 30.45 2.24
C LEU A 168 15.90 29.67 1.11
N VAL A 169 15.71 30.11 -0.13
CA VAL A 169 16.35 29.54 -1.32
C VAL A 169 17.50 30.44 -1.73
N ARG A 170 18.69 29.88 -1.89
CA ARG A 170 19.89 30.59 -2.36
C ARG A 170 20.04 30.46 -3.87
N LYS A 171 20.70 31.44 -4.49
CA LYS A 171 20.98 31.49 -5.94
C LYS A 171 21.66 30.22 -6.46
N GLN A 172 22.57 29.64 -5.66
CA GLN A 172 23.23 28.37 -5.98
C GLN A 172 22.26 27.23 -6.28
N PHE A 173 21.11 27.17 -5.59
CA PHE A 173 20.11 26.12 -5.80
C PHE A 173 19.46 26.29 -7.16
N VAL A 174 19.12 27.54 -7.52
CA VAL A 174 18.50 27.88 -8.80
C VAL A 174 19.44 27.61 -9.97
N GLU A 175 20.72 27.97 -9.84
CA GLU A 175 21.74 27.73 -10.86
C GLU A 175 21.97 26.23 -11.06
N ASP A 176 22.21 25.48 -9.99
CA ASP A 176 22.40 24.03 -10.02
C ASP A 176 21.16 23.28 -10.57
N ALA A 177 19.96 23.72 -10.22
CA ALA A 177 18.72 23.17 -10.75
C ALA A 177 18.53 23.42 -12.26
N ARG A 178 18.97 24.57 -12.78
CA ARG A 178 18.93 24.91 -14.22
C ARG A 178 19.91 24.07 -15.04
N GLU A 179 20.98 23.59 -14.42
CA GLU A 179 21.97 22.73 -15.09
C GLU A 179 21.48 21.29 -15.26
N GLN A 180 20.44 20.89 -14.52
CA GLN A 180 19.92 19.52 -14.57
C GLN A 180 19.18 19.23 -15.86
N ARG A 181 19.66 18.23 -16.59
CA ARG A 181 19.06 17.79 -17.86
C ARG A 181 18.16 16.58 -17.65
N ILE A 182 17.02 16.78 -16.99
CA ILE A 182 16.06 15.71 -16.68
C ILE A 182 15.62 14.97 -17.96
N LYS A 183 15.35 15.70 -19.05
CA LYS A 183 14.99 15.08 -20.35
C LYS A 183 16.09 14.15 -20.89
N ASP A 184 17.36 14.51 -20.73
CA ASP A 184 18.48 13.67 -21.16
C ASP A 184 18.62 12.44 -20.27
N ALA A 185 18.43 12.59 -18.96
CA ALA A 185 18.40 11.48 -18.01
C ALA A 185 17.28 10.49 -18.34
N VAL A 186 16.07 11.00 -18.60
CA VAL A 186 14.88 10.22 -19.00
C VAL A 186 15.11 9.49 -20.33
N ALA A 187 15.70 10.15 -21.32
CA ALA A 187 16.00 9.55 -22.63
C ALA A 187 16.99 8.37 -22.53
N ASN A 188 17.86 8.40 -21.53
CA ASN A 188 18.87 7.38 -21.26
C ASN A 188 18.51 6.44 -20.10
N LEU A 189 17.32 6.55 -19.52
CA LEU A 189 16.91 5.83 -18.31
C LEU A 189 16.97 4.31 -18.45
N ARG A 190 16.61 3.76 -19.62
CA ARG A 190 16.61 2.31 -19.92
C ARG A 190 15.94 1.45 -18.82
N ARG A 191 14.92 1.99 -18.17
CA ARG A 191 14.04 1.32 -17.20
C ARG A 191 12.58 1.67 -17.50
N PRO A 192 11.64 0.78 -17.18
CA PRO A 192 10.22 1.09 -17.12
C PRO A 192 9.93 2.39 -16.37
N LEU A 193 9.17 3.28 -17.00
CA LEU A 193 8.75 4.55 -16.41
C LEU A 193 7.23 4.67 -16.35
N LEU A 194 6.70 4.94 -15.16
CA LEU A 194 5.30 5.31 -14.94
C LEU A 194 5.21 6.78 -14.55
N ILE A 195 4.44 7.55 -15.31
CA ILE A 195 4.19 8.97 -15.07
C ILE A 195 2.74 9.13 -14.62
N LEU A 196 2.53 9.63 -13.41
CA LEU A 196 1.22 9.97 -12.87
C LEU A 196 1.13 11.48 -12.72
N HIS A 197 0.10 12.11 -13.28
CA HIS A 197 -0.01 13.57 -13.24
C HIS A 197 -1.46 14.02 -13.38
N ALA A 198 -1.85 15.05 -12.63
CA ALA A 198 -3.19 15.63 -12.73
C ALA A 198 -3.24 16.69 -13.84
N PRO A 199 -4.25 16.70 -14.72
CA PRO A 199 -4.44 17.75 -15.72
C PRO A 199 -4.77 19.12 -15.10
N LEU A 200 -5.26 19.15 -13.85
CA LEU A 200 -5.60 20.36 -13.10
C LEU A 200 -4.52 20.78 -12.09
N ASP A 201 -3.31 20.24 -12.21
CA ASP A 201 -2.18 20.61 -11.33
C ASP A 201 -1.76 22.06 -11.59
N GLU A 202 -2.03 22.95 -10.62
CA GLU A 202 -1.68 24.38 -10.69
C GLU A 202 -0.23 24.68 -10.30
N THR A 203 0.52 23.70 -9.77
CA THR A 203 1.90 23.88 -9.31
C THR A 203 2.91 23.43 -10.36
N VAL A 204 2.68 22.25 -10.94
CA VAL A 204 3.47 21.70 -12.03
C VAL A 204 2.50 21.26 -13.12
N GLY A 205 2.36 22.06 -14.16
CA GLY A 205 1.38 21.80 -15.21
C GLY A 205 1.63 20.49 -15.96
N ILE A 206 0.55 19.94 -16.52
CA ILE A 206 0.50 18.63 -17.21
C ILE A 206 1.42 18.52 -18.44
N GLU A 207 1.84 19.65 -19.00
CA GLU A 207 2.85 19.72 -20.05
C GLU A 207 4.17 19.08 -19.62
N ASN A 208 4.52 19.12 -18.33
CA ASN A 208 5.71 18.45 -17.80
C ASN A 208 5.62 16.93 -17.96
N ALA A 209 4.47 16.33 -17.66
CA ALA A 209 4.25 14.90 -17.88
C ALA A 209 4.38 14.54 -19.36
N THR A 210 3.90 15.42 -20.24
CA THR A 210 4.00 15.26 -21.70
C THR A 210 5.46 15.30 -22.15
N GLU A 211 6.25 16.25 -21.68
CA GLU A 211 7.68 16.35 -21.98
C GLU A 211 8.47 15.12 -21.50
N ILE A 212 8.25 14.69 -20.26
CA ILE A 212 8.88 13.47 -19.71
C ILE A 212 8.47 12.25 -20.54
N PHE A 213 7.18 12.12 -20.87
CA PHE A 213 6.69 11.00 -21.67
C PHE A 213 7.30 10.98 -23.06
N HIS A 214 7.46 12.13 -23.72
CA HIS A 214 8.08 12.21 -25.05
C HIS A 214 9.58 11.90 -25.00
N ALA A 215 10.30 12.39 -24.00
CA ALA A 215 11.73 12.09 -23.81
C ALA A 215 11.98 10.60 -23.51
N ALA A 216 11.06 9.95 -22.79
CA ALA A 216 11.21 8.56 -22.38
C ALA A 216 11.15 7.57 -23.55
N ARG A 217 11.88 6.46 -23.42
CA ARG A 217 11.76 5.29 -24.31
C ARG A 217 10.82 4.25 -23.69
N HIS A 218 10.32 3.33 -24.51
CA HIS A 218 9.53 2.21 -23.98
C HIS A 218 10.39 1.26 -23.14
N PRO A 219 9.82 0.61 -22.10
CA PRO A 219 8.42 0.73 -21.67
C PRO A 219 8.14 2.00 -20.85
N LYS A 220 7.14 2.78 -21.28
CA LYS A 220 6.68 4.01 -20.62
C LYS A 220 5.16 4.02 -20.52
N SER A 221 4.63 4.58 -19.46
CA SER A 221 3.20 4.63 -19.17
C SER A 221 2.82 5.98 -18.59
N PHE A 222 1.63 6.46 -18.91
CA PHE A 222 1.06 7.68 -18.36
C PHE A 222 -0.33 7.37 -17.76
N VAL A 223 -0.60 7.92 -16.57
CA VAL A 223 -1.89 7.83 -15.91
C VAL A 223 -2.31 9.22 -15.46
N SER A 224 -3.47 9.67 -15.94
CA SER A 224 -4.09 10.91 -15.49
C SER A 224 -4.67 10.73 -14.08
N LEU A 225 -4.49 11.73 -13.22
CA LEU A 225 -5.07 11.79 -11.87
C LEU A 225 -6.36 12.61 -11.80
N ASP A 226 -6.97 12.90 -12.96
CA ASP A 226 -8.24 13.63 -13.09
C ASP A 226 -8.25 14.97 -12.32
N LYS A 227 -8.95 15.02 -11.18
CA LYS A 227 -9.16 16.24 -10.39
C LYS A 227 -8.22 16.38 -9.20
N ALA A 228 -7.29 15.44 -9.01
CA ALA A 228 -6.36 15.47 -7.90
C ALA A 228 -5.55 16.77 -7.90
N ASP A 229 -5.33 17.35 -6.72
CA ASP A 229 -4.41 18.48 -6.58
C ASP A 229 -2.94 18.01 -6.57
N HIS A 230 -2.00 18.97 -6.63
CA HIS A 230 -0.57 18.67 -6.67
C HIS A 230 -0.09 17.81 -5.49
N LEU A 231 -0.69 17.99 -4.31
CA LEU A 231 -0.24 17.36 -3.06
C LEU A 231 -1.00 16.07 -2.72
N LEU A 232 -1.97 15.67 -3.56
CA LEU A 232 -2.88 14.55 -3.34
C LEU A 232 -3.55 14.64 -1.97
N THR A 233 -4.16 15.80 -1.67
CA THR A 233 -4.80 16.04 -0.38
C THR A 233 -6.00 15.12 -0.14
N ASP A 234 -6.70 14.71 -1.21
CA ASP A 234 -7.75 13.70 -1.13
C ASP A 234 -7.14 12.31 -0.84
N PRO A 235 -7.56 11.65 0.27
CA PRO A 235 -7.18 10.27 0.57
C PRO A 235 -7.40 9.26 -0.56
N GLU A 236 -8.45 9.40 -1.36
CA GLU A 236 -8.81 8.47 -2.43
C GLU A 236 -7.83 8.55 -3.60
N ASP A 237 -7.38 9.75 -3.95
CA ASP A 237 -6.38 9.98 -5.01
C ASP A 237 -5.03 9.38 -4.62
N ALA A 238 -4.57 9.62 -3.39
CA ALA A 238 -3.32 9.02 -2.90
C ALA A 238 -3.39 7.48 -2.88
N ALA A 239 -4.54 6.91 -2.50
CA ALA A 239 -4.75 5.47 -2.50
C ALA A 239 -4.82 4.91 -3.93
N PHE A 240 -5.46 5.63 -4.86
CA PHE A 240 -5.48 5.30 -6.28
C PHE A 240 -4.07 5.27 -6.88
N VAL A 241 -3.26 6.30 -6.64
CA VAL A 241 -1.84 6.36 -7.06
C VAL A 241 -1.06 5.15 -6.54
N GLY A 242 -1.20 4.83 -5.25
CA GLY A 242 -0.55 3.68 -4.64
C GLY A 242 -0.94 2.35 -5.31
N ARG A 243 -2.23 2.12 -5.56
CA ARG A 243 -2.73 0.91 -6.24
C ARG A 243 -2.25 0.82 -7.69
N ILE A 244 -2.22 1.94 -8.42
CA ILE A 244 -1.74 1.98 -9.79
C ILE A 244 -0.25 1.66 -9.86
N ILE A 245 0.58 2.30 -9.03
CA ILE A 245 2.02 2.02 -8.98
C ILE A 245 2.25 0.54 -8.65
N SER A 246 1.56 0.03 -7.64
CA SER A 246 1.74 -1.34 -7.18
C SER A 246 1.32 -2.37 -8.23
N GLY A 247 0.13 -2.21 -8.82
CA GLY A 247 -0.36 -3.06 -9.89
C GLY A 247 0.53 -3.01 -11.15
N TRP A 248 1.00 -1.82 -11.52
CA TRP A 248 1.94 -1.65 -12.64
C TRP A 248 3.30 -2.32 -12.37
N LEU A 249 3.81 -2.21 -11.15
CA LEU A 249 5.11 -2.73 -10.75
C LEU A 249 5.18 -4.25 -10.87
N THR A 250 4.06 -4.96 -10.72
CA THR A 250 4.00 -6.43 -10.81
C THR A 250 4.60 -7.03 -12.10
N ARG A 251 4.70 -6.23 -13.17
CA ARG A 251 5.34 -6.64 -14.44
C ARG A 251 6.87 -6.66 -14.40
N TYR A 252 7.48 -5.95 -13.44
CA TYR A 252 8.92 -5.63 -13.46
C TYR A 252 9.67 -6.07 -12.19
N VAL A 253 8.95 -6.34 -11.10
CA VAL A 253 9.53 -6.99 -9.91
C VAL A 253 9.21 -8.47 -9.91
N SER A 254 10.01 -9.25 -9.17
CA SER A 254 9.79 -10.68 -9.00
C SER A 254 8.31 -10.96 -8.70
N ALA A 255 7.76 -11.96 -9.40
CA ALA A 255 6.42 -12.45 -9.15
C ALA A 255 6.24 -12.73 -7.66
N ASP A 256 5.03 -12.51 -7.13
CA ASP A 256 4.68 -13.03 -5.81
C ASP A 256 4.65 -14.55 -5.94
N LEU A 257 5.83 -15.17 -5.81
CA LEU A 257 5.92 -16.61 -5.65
C LEU A 257 5.07 -16.94 -4.41
N PRO A 258 4.21 -17.97 -4.47
CA PRO A 258 3.56 -18.48 -3.27
C PRO A 258 4.61 -18.56 -2.15
N GLN A 259 4.31 -17.96 -1.00
CA GLN A 259 5.29 -17.86 0.06
C GLN A 259 5.68 -19.24 0.57
N GLY A 260 6.89 -19.66 0.21
CA GLY A 260 7.52 -20.92 0.59
C GLY A 260 7.66 -21.86 -0.60
N GLU A 261 8.85 -22.45 -0.78
CA GLU A 261 8.96 -23.74 -1.49
C GLU A 261 8.31 -24.86 -0.66
N GLU A 262 8.19 -24.63 0.65
CA GLU A 262 7.44 -25.49 1.55
C GLU A 262 6.05 -24.89 1.85
N PRO A 263 4.97 -25.68 1.75
CA PRO A 263 3.64 -25.25 2.13
C PRO A 263 3.63 -24.85 3.61
N ILE A 264 3.29 -23.59 3.90
CA ILE A 264 2.90 -23.20 5.25
C ILE A 264 1.58 -23.94 5.54
N GLU A 265 1.64 -25.05 6.26
CA GLU A 265 0.46 -25.85 6.61
C GLU A 265 -0.48 -25.18 7.64
N HIS A 266 -0.11 -24.00 8.16
CA HIS A 266 -0.87 -23.28 9.19
C HIS A 266 -1.19 -21.84 8.80
N VAL A 267 -2.27 -21.31 9.38
CA VAL A 267 -2.59 -19.87 9.30
C VAL A 267 -1.69 -19.11 10.26
N ARG A 268 -1.05 -18.04 9.79
CA ARG A 268 -0.32 -17.09 10.64
C ARG A 268 -1.11 -15.82 10.77
N VAL A 269 -1.37 -15.42 12.02
CA VAL A 269 -1.99 -14.15 12.37
C VAL A 269 -0.99 -13.34 13.18
N THR A 270 -0.83 -12.07 12.85
CA THR A 270 0.09 -11.18 13.55
C THR A 270 -0.54 -9.80 13.67
N GLU A 271 -0.47 -9.21 14.85
CA GLU A 271 -0.89 -7.84 15.06
C GLU A 271 -0.11 -6.92 14.14
N THR A 272 -0.83 -5.99 13.52
CA THR A 272 -0.22 -5.01 12.61
C THR A 272 0.42 -3.84 13.36
N GLY A 273 0.02 -3.63 14.62
CA GLY A 273 0.32 -2.42 15.38
C GLY A 273 -0.59 -1.24 15.06
N GLU A 274 -1.61 -1.44 14.22
CA GLU A 274 -2.52 -0.39 13.77
C GLU A 274 -3.92 -0.51 14.31
N GLY A 275 -4.37 0.57 14.95
CA GLY A 275 -5.61 0.51 15.68
C GLY A 275 -5.55 -0.55 16.78
N LYS A 276 -6.70 -0.83 17.37
CA LYS A 276 -6.73 -1.67 18.56
C LYS A 276 -6.74 -3.17 18.25
N PHE A 277 -7.26 -3.56 17.07
CA PHE A 277 -7.59 -4.96 16.77
C PHE A 277 -7.15 -5.43 15.37
N GLN A 278 -6.46 -4.60 14.57
CA GLN A 278 -6.10 -4.99 13.21
C GLN A 278 -4.96 -6.02 13.21
N ASN A 279 -5.20 -7.13 12.53
CA ASN A 279 -4.28 -8.23 12.34
C ASN A 279 -4.05 -8.51 10.85
N ALA A 280 -2.80 -8.81 10.48
CA ALA A 280 -2.47 -9.38 9.18
C ALA A 280 -2.58 -10.91 9.25
N VAL A 281 -3.26 -11.49 8.26
CA VAL A 281 -3.51 -12.94 8.17
C VAL A 281 -2.84 -13.48 6.92
N GLN A 282 -2.03 -14.53 7.09
CA GLN A 282 -1.44 -15.32 6.02
C GLN A 282 -2.01 -16.73 6.08
N ALA A 283 -2.68 -17.16 5.00
CA ALA A 283 -3.24 -18.51 4.86
C ALA A 283 -2.75 -19.13 3.55
N GLY A 284 -1.77 -20.04 3.62
CA GLY A 284 -1.06 -20.51 2.42
C GLY A 284 -0.42 -19.34 1.67
N GLY A 285 -0.77 -19.16 0.38
CA GLY A 285 -0.35 -18.00 -0.42
C GLY A 285 -1.20 -16.73 -0.27
N HIS A 286 -2.33 -16.78 0.45
CA HIS A 286 -3.30 -15.68 0.52
C HIS A 286 -3.00 -14.71 1.67
N ARG A 287 -3.14 -13.41 1.40
CA ARG A 287 -3.02 -12.32 2.39
C ARG A 287 -4.37 -11.68 2.64
N LEU A 288 -4.75 -11.59 3.91
CA LEU A 288 -6.02 -11.02 4.37
C LEU A 288 -5.76 -10.12 5.59
N PHE A 289 -6.75 -9.30 5.95
CA PHE A 289 -6.78 -8.62 7.24
C PHE A 289 -7.91 -9.21 8.09
N ALA A 290 -7.69 -9.24 9.39
CA ALA A 290 -8.74 -9.42 10.38
C ALA A 290 -8.80 -8.18 11.26
N ASP A 291 -9.99 -7.68 11.54
CA ASP A 291 -10.18 -6.46 12.32
C ASP A 291 -11.59 -6.39 12.90
N GLU A 292 -11.77 -5.52 13.88
CA GLU A 292 -13.09 -5.26 14.45
C GLU A 292 -13.75 -4.03 13.80
N PRO A 293 -15.09 -3.94 13.83
CA PRO A 293 -15.80 -2.75 13.40
C PRO A 293 -15.44 -1.50 14.21
N LYS A 294 -15.58 -0.32 13.59
CA LYS A 294 -15.31 0.99 14.24
C LYS A 294 -16.07 1.18 15.56
N ARG A 295 -17.31 0.67 15.65
CA ARG A 295 -18.18 0.79 16.83
C ARG A 295 -17.60 0.18 18.11
N VAL A 296 -16.68 -0.77 18.01
CA VAL A 296 -15.99 -1.40 19.15
C VAL A 296 -14.52 -0.99 19.23
N GLY A 297 -14.07 -0.06 18.37
CA GLY A 297 -12.73 0.52 18.38
C GLY A 297 -11.73 -0.11 17.40
N GLY A 298 -12.18 -0.94 16.46
CA GLY A 298 -11.36 -1.40 15.34
C GLY A 298 -11.34 -0.41 14.17
N LEU A 299 -10.62 -0.73 13.09
CA LEU A 299 -10.51 0.15 11.92
C LEU A 299 -11.50 -0.22 10.81
N ASP A 300 -12.24 -1.33 10.95
CA ASP A 300 -13.14 -1.87 9.93
C ASP A 300 -12.40 -2.13 8.60
N SER A 301 -11.19 -2.67 8.72
CA SER A 301 -10.25 -2.86 7.60
C SER A 301 -10.21 -4.29 7.05
N GLY A 302 -10.92 -5.21 7.70
CA GLY A 302 -11.07 -6.61 7.35
C GLY A 302 -12.18 -7.25 8.21
N PRO A 303 -12.58 -8.49 7.91
CA PRO A 303 -13.61 -9.20 8.66
C PRO A 303 -13.23 -9.40 10.15
N SER A 304 -14.22 -9.44 11.03
CA SER A 304 -14.03 -9.81 12.43
C SER A 304 -13.72 -11.31 12.59
N PRO A 305 -13.22 -11.76 13.76
CA PRO A 305 -13.01 -13.19 14.00
C PRO A 305 -14.27 -14.04 13.79
N TYR A 306 -15.44 -13.53 14.18
CA TYR A 306 -16.71 -14.23 13.95
C TYR A 306 -17.13 -14.19 12.47
N ASP A 307 -16.82 -13.12 11.74
CA ASP A 307 -17.01 -13.11 10.29
C ASP A 307 -16.13 -14.15 9.60
N PHE A 308 -14.91 -14.40 10.08
CA PHE A 308 -14.07 -15.49 9.56
C PHE A 308 -14.68 -16.88 9.81
N LEU A 309 -15.30 -17.10 10.97
CA LEU A 309 -16.05 -18.34 11.23
C LEU A 309 -17.26 -18.47 10.29
N SER A 310 -18.00 -17.38 10.09
CA SER A 310 -19.15 -17.32 9.17
C SER A 310 -18.72 -17.58 7.71
N ILE A 311 -17.61 -16.98 7.27
CA ILE A 311 -17.01 -17.22 5.94
C ILE A 311 -16.63 -18.71 5.80
N ALA A 312 -15.97 -19.29 6.80
CA ALA A 312 -15.58 -20.69 6.79
C ALA A 312 -16.80 -21.62 6.68
N LEU A 313 -17.85 -21.35 7.45
CA LEU A 313 -19.09 -22.13 7.41
C LEU A 313 -19.79 -22.00 6.05
N GLY A 314 -20.00 -20.78 5.56
CA GLY A 314 -20.69 -20.51 4.30
C GLY A 314 -19.96 -21.12 3.10
N ALA A 315 -18.64 -20.94 3.03
CA ALA A 315 -17.81 -21.51 1.98
C ALA A 315 -17.85 -23.05 2.00
N CYS A 316 -17.69 -23.67 3.18
CA CYS A 316 -17.71 -25.11 3.34
C CYS A 316 -19.07 -25.71 2.94
N THR A 317 -20.18 -25.05 3.30
CA THR A 317 -21.53 -25.47 2.89
C THR A 317 -21.71 -25.38 1.38
N SER A 318 -21.35 -24.26 0.75
CA SER A 318 -21.48 -24.09 -0.71
C SER A 318 -20.68 -25.17 -1.47
N MET A 319 -19.44 -25.43 -1.06
CA MET A 319 -18.60 -26.50 -1.63
C MET A 319 -19.22 -27.88 -1.45
N THR A 320 -19.76 -28.19 -0.27
CA THR A 320 -20.38 -29.49 0.03
C THR A 320 -21.63 -29.72 -0.79
N LEU A 321 -22.47 -28.69 -0.96
CA LEU A 321 -23.66 -28.76 -1.80
C LEU A 321 -23.32 -28.96 -3.27
N ARG A 322 -22.30 -28.26 -3.78
CA ARG A 322 -21.82 -28.46 -5.16
C ARG A 322 -21.31 -29.88 -5.37
N LEU A 323 -20.49 -30.38 -4.45
CA LEU A 323 -19.96 -31.75 -4.48
C LEU A 323 -21.09 -32.79 -4.51
N TYR A 324 -22.12 -32.61 -3.68
CA TYR A 324 -23.29 -33.48 -3.66
C TYR A 324 -24.07 -33.44 -4.98
N ALA A 325 -24.30 -32.24 -5.52
CA ALA A 325 -24.99 -32.05 -6.78
C ALA A 325 -24.27 -32.77 -7.92
N ASP A 326 -22.95 -32.62 -8.02
CA ASP A 326 -22.13 -33.28 -9.04
C ASP A 326 -22.19 -34.81 -8.90
N HIS A 327 -22.05 -35.32 -7.68
CA HIS A 327 -22.14 -36.75 -7.40
C HIS A 327 -23.51 -37.35 -7.74
N LYS A 328 -24.60 -36.59 -7.52
CA LYS A 328 -25.97 -36.99 -7.88
C LYS A 328 -26.39 -36.59 -9.28
N LYS A 329 -25.49 -35.94 -10.05
CA LYS A 329 -25.76 -35.40 -11.38
C LYS A 329 -26.98 -34.47 -11.42
N LEU A 330 -27.15 -33.68 -10.35
CA LEU A 330 -28.21 -32.68 -10.22
C LEU A 330 -27.75 -31.36 -10.84
N SER A 331 -28.57 -30.78 -11.70
CA SER A 331 -28.33 -29.43 -12.22
C SER A 331 -28.81 -28.40 -11.20
N LEU A 332 -27.89 -27.89 -10.37
CA LEU A 332 -28.13 -26.76 -9.47
C LEU A 332 -27.57 -25.47 -10.07
N GLY A 333 -28.34 -24.38 -9.97
CA GLY A 333 -27.88 -23.02 -10.26
C GLY A 333 -26.77 -22.56 -9.31
N ARG A 334 -26.42 -21.27 -9.34
CA ARG A 334 -25.45 -20.71 -8.39
C ARG A 334 -25.98 -20.85 -6.96
N ILE A 335 -25.11 -21.25 -6.04
CA ILE A 335 -25.45 -21.43 -4.63
C ILE A 335 -24.92 -20.22 -3.86
N GLY A 336 -25.81 -19.47 -3.23
CA GLY A 336 -25.51 -18.43 -2.24
C GLY A 336 -25.70 -18.98 -0.83
N VAL A 337 -24.83 -18.59 0.09
CA VAL A 337 -24.94 -18.96 1.51
C VAL A 337 -24.63 -17.73 2.33
N ASP A 338 -25.66 -17.16 2.95
CA ASP A 338 -25.55 -16.06 3.89
C ASP A 338 -25.46 -16.65 5.30
N VAL A 339 -24.49 -16.20 6.08
CA VAL A 339 -24.29 -16.66 7.47
C VAL A 339 -24.26 -15.46 8.39
N SER A 340 -25.16 -15.43 9.37
CA SER A 340 -25.17 -14.43 10.44
C SER A 340 -24.75 -15.08 11.76
N HIS A 341 -24.23 -14.28 12.69
CA HIS A 341 -23.84 -14.72 14.03
C HIS A 341 -24.49 -13.83 15.09
N ALA A 342 -25.03 -14.46 16.14
CA ALA A 342 -25.59 -13.79 17.30
C ALA A 342 -25.30 -14.58 18.59
N LYS A 343 -25.33 -13.89 19.73
CA LYS A 343 -25.38 -14.53 21.05
C LYS A 343 -26.80 -14.52 21.56
N ILE A 344 -27.41 -15.69 21.71
CA ILE A 344 -28.77 -15.87 22.22
C ILE A 344 -28.75 -16.50 23.61
N HIS A 345 -29.86 -16.39 24.35
CA HIS A 345 -30.03 -17.13 25.59
C HIS A 345 -30.24 -18.62 25.27
N ALA A 346 -29.64 -19.50 26.07
CA ALA A 346 -29.75 -20.94 25.85
C ALA A 346 -31.20 -21.43 25.90
N GLU A 347 -32.03 -20.78 26.72
CA GLU A 347 -33.47 -21.04 26.87
C GLU A 347 -34.28 -20.70 25.60
N ASP A 348 -33.77 -19.81 24.75
CA ASP A 348 -34.42 -19.39 23.49
C ASP A 348 -34.00 -20.28 22.30
N CYS A 349 -33.19 -21.32 22.55
CA CYS A 349 -32.70 -22.25 21.53
C CYS A 349 -33.56 -23.53 21.49
N GLU A 350 -34.41 -23.66 20.46
CA GLU A 350 -35.33 -24.80 20.32
C GLU A 350 -34.63 -26.15 20.11
N GLU A 351 -33.40 -26.14 19.59
CA GLU A 351 -32.64 -27.35 19.21
C GLU A 351 -31.53 -27.72 20.21
N CYS A 352 -31.38 -26.95 21.31
CA CYS A 352 -30.31 -27.14 22.26
C CYS A 352 -30.51 -28.35 23.18
N THR A 353 -29.42 -29.06 23.46
CA THR A 353 -29.39 -30.20 24.38
C THR A 353 -29.50 -29.77 25.84
N GLU A 354 -29.92 -30.69 26.73
CA GLU A 354 -30.00 -30.44 28.18
C GLU A 354 -28.69 -29.94 28.79
N THR A 355 -27.55 -30.28 28.17
CA THR A 355 -26.22 -29.84 28.61
C THR A 355 -25.94 -28.39 28.23
N GLU A 356 -26.51 -27.90 27.13
CA GLU A 356 -26.32 -26.54 26.62
C GLU A 356 -27.24 -25.53 27.31
N LEU A 357 -28.44 -25.96 27.73
CA LEU A 357 -29.41 -25.15 28.49
C LEU A 357 -28.87 -24.62 29.83
N GLY A 358 -27.83 -25.26 30.40
CA GLY A 358 -27.17 -24.80 31.64
C GLY A 358 -26.17 -23.64 31.47
N SER A 359 -25.90 -23.19 30.23
CA SER A 359 -24.76 -22.31 29.89
C SER A 359 -25.10 -20.81 29.87
N GLY A 360 -26.37 -20.45 30.07
CA GLY A 360 -26.86 -19.07 30.07
C GLY A 360 -26.99 -18.45 28.67
N ARG A 361 -25.89 -18.29 27.93
CA ARG A 361 -25.88 -17.82 26.54
C ARG A 361 -25.03 -18.71 25.64
N ILE A 362 -25.47 -18.85 24.39
CA ILE A 362 -24.81 -19.66 23.36
C ILE A 362 -24.55 -18.81 22.11
N ASP A 363 -23.53 -19.19 21.35
CA ASP A 363 -23.26 -18.64 20.02
C ASP A 363 -24.14 -19.36 18.99
N GLN A 364 -24.98 -18.62 18.27
CA GLN A 364 -25.83 -19.14 17.21
C GLN A 364 -25.36 -18.59 15.86
N PHE A 365 -25.15 -19.50 14.91
CA PHE A 365 -24.91 -19.16 13.50
C PHE A 365 -26.15 -19.53 12.71
N GLU A 366 -26.80 -18.54 12.09
CA GLU A 366 -27.93 -18.78 11.19
C GLU A 366 -27.41 -18.78 9.76
N ARG A 367 -27.81 -19.81 9.00
CA ARG A 367 -27.39 -19.99 7.61
C ARG A 367 -28.60 -19.98 6.69
N VAL A 368 -28.63 -19.04 5.76
CA VAL A 368 -29.66 -18.93 4.72
C VAL A 368 -29.06 -19.34 3.38
N ILE A 369 -29.64 -20.36 2.73
CA ILE A 369 -29.15 -20.91 1.47
C ILE A 369 -30.07 -20.49 0.33
N SER A 370 -29.51 -19.92 -0.72
CA SER A 370 -30.21 -19.53 -1.95
C SER A 370 -29.65 -20.26 -3.15
N ILE A 371 -30.51 -20.65 -4.10
CA ILE A 371 -30.12 -21.33 -5.34
C ILE A 371 -30.83 -20.70 -6.53
N ASP A 372 -30.03 -20.19 -7.47
CA ASP A 372 -30.55 -19.56 -8.69
C ASP A 372 -31.42 -20.55 -9.49
N GLY A 373 -32.56 -20.07 -9.99
CA GLY A 373 -33.53 -20.88 -10.72
C GLY A 373 -34.49 -21.68 -9.84
N GLY A 374 -34.33 -21.60 -8.51
CA GLY A 374 -35.17 -22.31 -7.55
C GLY A 374 -34.92 -23.82 -7.53
N ILE A 375 -35.49 -24.49 -6.54
CA ILE A 375 -35.42 -25.94 -6.38
C ILE A 375 -36.82 -26.47 -6.05
N SER A 376 -37.06 -27.76 -6.35
CA SER A 376 -38.30 -28.40 -5.92
C SER A 376 -38.34 -28.56 -4.40
N GLU A 377 -39.54 -28.58 -3.83
CA GLU A 377 -39.73 -28.76 -2.38
C GLU A 377 -39.08 -30.06 -1.87
N ALA A 378 -39.15 -31.12 -2.66
CA ALA A 378 -38.50 -32.40 -2.35
C ALA A 378 -36.96 -32.30 -2.27
N LEU A 379 -36.36 -31.38 -3.03
CA LEU A 379 -34.91 -31.17 -3.00
C LEU A 379 -34.50 -30.22 -1.88
N ARG A 380 -35.40 -29.35 -1.40
CA ARG A 380 -35.14 -28.38 -0.33
C ARG A 380 -34.71 -29.04 0.97
N SER A 381 -35.53 -29.95 1.51
CA SER A 381 -35.18 -30.67 2.74
C SER A 381 -33.89 -31.48 2.58
N LYS A 382 -33.62 -31.98 1.36
CA LYS A 382 -32.38 -32.70 1.09
C LYS A 382 -31.17 -31.78 1.11
N ILE A 383 -31.28 -30.56 0.59
CA ILE A 383 -30.21 -29.57 0.60
C ILE A 383 -29.91 -29.12 2.04
N GLU A 384 -30.93 -28.89 2.86
CA GLU A 384 -30.78 -28.59 4.29
C GLU A 384 -30.02 -29.72 5.01
N GLU A 385 -30.41 -30.99 4.78
CA GLU A 385 -29.73 -32.16 5.34
C GLU A 385 -28.25 -32.23 4.90
N ILE A 386 -27.94 -32.00 3.62
CA ILE A 386 -26.56 -32.05 3.12
C ILE A 386 -25.73 -30.88 3.62
N ALA A 387 -26.33 -29.69 3.78
CA ALA A 387 -25.65 -28.53 4.34
C ALA A 387 -25.16 -28.80 5.77
N GLY A 388 -25.92 -29.54 6.58
CA GLY A 388 -25.53 -30.00 7.91
C GLY A 388 -24.38 -31.03 7.93
N LYS A 389 -23.97 -31.56 6.78
CA LYS A 389 -22.86 -32.52 6.67
C LYS A 389 -21.54 -31.87 6.28
N CYS A 390 -21.50 -30.55 6.08
CA CYS A 390 -20.24 -29.90 5.73
C CYS A 390 -19.23 -30.01 6.90
N PRO A 391 -17.93 -30.24 6.63
CA PRO A 391 -16.92 -30.41 7.68
C PRO A 391 -16.91 -29.31 8.75
N VAL A 392 -17.02 -28.04 8.36
CA VAL A 392 -16.99 -26.90 9.30
C VAL A 392 -18.23 -26.89 10.21
N HIS A 393 -19.42 -27.19 9.67
CA HIS A 393 -20.65 -27.36 10.46
C HIS A 393 -20.43 -28.40 11.56
N ARG A 394 -19.91 -29.58 11.20
CA ARG A 394 -19.61 -30.64 12.16
C ARG A 394 -18.57 -30.21 13.20
N THR A 395 -17.57 -29.42 12.82
CA THR A 395 -16.60 -28.88 13.78
C THR A 395 -17.23 -27.92 14.78
N LEU A 396 -18.13 -27.04 14.33
CA LEU A 396 -18.81 -26.07 15.21
C LEU A 396 -19.79 -26.74 16.18
N GLU A 397 -20.50 -27.79 15.75
CA GLU A 397 -21.42 -28.57 16.60
C GLU A 397 -20.75 -29.72 17.36
N SER A 398 -19.41 -29.83 17.31
CA SER A 398 -18.66 -30.88 18.02
C SER A 398 -17.62 -30.30 18.97
N ILE A 399 -17.05 -31.17 19.80
CA ILE A 399 -16.03 -30.78 20.77
C ILE A 399 -14.67 -30.64 20.06
N ALA A 400 -14.32 -29.42 19.65
CA ALA A 400 -12.97 -29.09 19.21
C ALA A 400 -12.02 -28.95 20.42
N LYS A 401 -10.80 -29.47 20.32
CA LYS A 401 -9.76 -29.33 21.36
C LYS A 401 -8.67 -28.37 20.89
N ILE A 402 -8.48 -27.28 21.64
CA ILE A 402 -7.41 -26.30 21.38
C ILE A 402 -6.20 -26.64 22.26
N LYS A 403 -5.05 -26.88 21.63
CA LYS A 403 -3.77 -27.06 22.32
C LYS A 403 -2.92 -25.81 22.15
N THR A 404 -2.57 -25.16 23.26
CA THR A 404 -1.73 -23.95 23.26
C THR A 404 -0.29 -24.32 23.64
N VAL A 405 0.67 -23.83 22.86
CA VAL A 405 2.12 -23.98 23.13
C VAL A 405 2.77 -22.62 22.96
N MET A 406 3.56 -22.19 23.94
CA MET A 406 4.39 -20.99 23.88
C MET A 406 5.79 -21.40 23.41
N LYS A 407 6.31 -20.70 22.39
CA LYS A 407 7.67 -20.93 21.88
C LYS A 407 8.70 -20.15 22.66
#